data_AF-A0AAW7KJV6-F1
#
_entry.id   AF-A0AAW7KJV6-F1
#
_cell.length_a   1.000
_cell.length_b   1.000
_cell.length_c   1.000
_cell.angle_alpha   90.00
_cell.angle_beta   90.00
_cell.angle_gamma   90.00
#
_symmetry.space_group_name_H-M   'P 1'
#
loop_
_entity.id
_entity.type
_entity.pdbx_description
1 polymer ?
#
loop_
_entity_poly.entity_id
_entity_poly.type
_entity_poly.pdbx_seq_one_letter_code
_entity_poly.pdbx_strand_id
1 'polypeptide(L)' 'MKKKLVKALDICGMIGIVFTALGTNAEAATYYGNGLYCNKQKCWVDWSKAITIIGNNAVANWATRGHAGWNY' A
#
# COMPACT_ATOMS: atom_id res chain seq x y z
N MET A 1 -40.45 -6.88 13.17
CA MET A 1 -38.98 -6.97 13.31
C MET A 1 -38.29 -7.47 12.02
N LYS A 2 -38.81 -8.50 11.35
CA LYS A 2 -38.22 -9.05 10.10
C LYS A 2 -37.97 -8.02 8.98
N LYS A 3 -38.89 -7.05 8.79
CA LYS A 3 -38.78 -6.01 7.74
C LYS A 3 -37.62 -5.01 7.95
N LYS A 4 -37.20 -4.77 9.21
CA LYS A 4 -36.09 -3.86 9.54
C LYS A 4 -34.73 -4.51 9.23
N LEU A 5 -34.63 -5.82 9.45
CA LEU A 5 -33.44 -6.61 9.16
C LEU A 5 -33.22 -6.78 7.64
N VAL A 6 -34.30 -6.97 6.87
CA VAL A 6 -34.21 -7.07 5.40
C VAL A 6 -33.73 -5.76 4.78
N LYS A 7 -34.21 -4.61 5.27
CA LYS A 7 -33.76 -3.28 4.84
C LYS A 7 -32.29 -3.00 5.16
N ALA A 8 -31.81 -3.47 6.31
CA ALA A 8 -30.40 -3.30 6.68
C ALA A 8 -29.47 -4.16 5.80
N LEU A 9 -29.89 -5.38 5.44
CA LEU A 9 -29.12 -6.27 4.57
C LEU A 9 -28.98 -5.73 3.14
N ASP A 10 -30.06 -5.15 2.62
CA ASP A 10 -30.10 -4.49 1.30
C ASP A 10 -29.13 -3.30 1.21
N ILE A 11 -29.13 -2.43 2.24
CA ILE A 11 -28.22 -1.28 2.32
C ILE A 11 -26.75 -1.73 2.40
N CYS A 12 -26.43 -2.72 3.23
CA CYS A 12 -25.07 -3.26 3.32
C CYS A 12 -24.62 -3.92 2.01
N GLY A 13 -25.53 -4.60 1.31
CA GLY A 13 -25.25 -5.22 0.00
C GLY A 13 -24.89 -4.19 -1.06
N MET A 14 -25.67 -3.10 -1.18
CA MET A 14 -25.37 -2.04 -2.16
C MET A 14 -24.06 -1.30 -1.86
N ILE A 15 -23.78 -1.01 -0.57
CA ILE A 15 -22.52 -0.38 -0.16
C ILE A 15 -21.34 -1.31 -0.53
N GLY A 16 -21.42 -2.60 -0.22
CA GLY A 16 -20.37 -3.57 -0.56
C GLY A 16 -20.08 -3.66 -2.06
N ILE A 17 -21.11 -3.62 -2.91
CA ILE A 17 -20.99 -3.68 -4.37
C ILE A 17 -20.32 -2.41 -4.92
N VAL A 18 -20.66 -1.23 -4.39
CA VAL A 18 -20.07 0.06 -4.78
C VAL A 18 -18.57 0.09 -4.44
N PHE A 19 -18.15 -0.46 -3.30
CA PHE A 19 -16.73 -0.56 -2.94
C PHE A 19 -15.94 -1.53 -3.84
N THR A 20 -16.54 -2.62 -4.30
CA THR A 20 -15.88 -3.53 -5.25
C THR A 20 -15.77 -2.97 -6.68
N ALA A 21 -16.75 -2.16 -7.12
CA ALA A 21 -16.76 -1.60 -8.48
C ALA A 21 -15.87 -0.37 -8.67
N LEU A 22 -15.58 0.38 -7.59
CA LEU A 22 -14.67 1.53 -7.62
C LEU A 22 -13.18 1.14 -7.50
N GLY A 23 -12.89 -0.13 -7.24
CA GLY A 23 -11.56 -0.59 -6.82
C GLY A 23 -10.63 -1.16 -7.90
N THR A 24 -11.01 -1.18 -9.18
CA THR A 24 -10.23 -1.92 -10.20
C THR A 24 -9.88 -1.08 -11.43
N ASN A 25 -9.23 0.05 -11.21
CA ASN A 25 -8.39 0.68 -12.24
C ASN A 25 -7.01 1.00 -11.65
N ALA A 26 -6.46 0.06 -10.88
CA ALA A 26 -5.07 0.13 -10.48
C ALA A 26 -4.23 -0.24 -11.71
N GLU A 27 -3.87 0.78 -12.51
CA GLU A 27 -2.84 0.62 -13.53
C GLU A 27 -1.62 -0.04 -12.88
N ALA A 28 -1.15 -1.16 -13.44
CA ALA A 28 -0.02 -1.88 -12.87
C ALA A 28 1.19 -0.93 -12.75
N ALA A 29 1.60 -0.66 -11.52
CA ALA A 29 2.73 0.21 -11.21
C ALA A 29 3.99 -0.64 -11.04
N THR A 30 5.07 -0.25 -11.72
CA THR A 30 6.40 -0.85 -11.56
C THR A 30 7.05 -0.28 -10.31
N TYR A 31 7.61 -1.17 -9.49
CA TYR A 31 8.34 -0.80 -8.27
C TYR A 31 9.84 -0.65 -8.57
N TYR A 32 10.41 0.49 -8.23
CA TYR A 32 11.82 0.82 -8.51
C TYR A 32 12.72 0.78 -7.27
N GLY A 33 12.16 0.50 -6.10
CA GLY A 33 12.91 0.53 -4.83
C GLY A 33 12.54 1.73 -3.96
N ASN A 34 12.88 1.66 -2.68
CA ASN A 34 12.70 2.74 -1.68
C ASN A 34 11.29 3.35 -1.64
N GLY A 35 10.26 2.55 -1.89
CA GLY A 35 8.87 3.04 -1.93
C GLY A 35 8.48 3.79 -3.21
N LEU A 36 9.36 3.91 -4.21
CA LEU A 36 9.06 4.55 -5.49
C LEU A 36 8.31 3.60 -6.42
N TYR A 37 7.15 4.04 -6.88
CA TYR A 37 6.31 3.38 -7.86
C TYR A 37 6.09 4.28 -9.06
N CYS A 38 6.16 3.74 -10.26
CA CYS A 38 5.80 4.45 -11.47
C CYS A 38 4.87 3.60 -12.35
N ASN A 39 3.89 4.24 -12.95
CA ASN A 39 3.15 3.71 -14.08
C ASN A 39 3.48 4.52 -15.34
N LYS A 40 2.76 4.26 -16.45
CA LYS A 40 3.03 4.95 -17.72
C LYS A 40 2.75 6.47 -17.69
N GLN A 41 2.04 6.96 -16.69
CA GLN A 41 1.54 8.33 -16.63
C GLN A 41 2.17 9.14 -15.49
N LYS A 42 2.50 8.50 -14.37
CA LYS A 42 2.99 9.17 -13.16
C LYS A 42 3.88 8.28 -12.31
N CYS A 43 4.72 8.93 -11.50
CA CYS A 43 5.48 8.33 -10.43
C CYS A 43 5.02 8.89 -9.08
N TRP A 44 5.03 8.06 -8.05
CA TRP A 44 4.73 8.47 -6.68
C TRP A 44 5.53 7.66 -5.68
N VAL A 45 5.71 8.22 -4.49
CA VAL A 45 6.40 7.58 -3.39
C VAL A 45 5.37 7.14 -2.35
N ASP A 46 5.36 5.85 -2.04
CA ASP A 46 4.76 5.34 -0.82
C ASP A 46 5.73 5.62 0.33
N TRP A 47 5.46 6.70 1.06
CA TRP A 47 6.29 7.15 2.18
C TRP A 47 6.31 6.16 3.34
N SER A 48 5.23 5.41 3.57
CA SER A 48 5.19 4.37 4.61
C SER A 48 6.19 3.26 4.30
N LYS A 49 6.23 2.81 3.03
CA LYS A 49 7.21 1.84 2.56
C LYS A 49 8.62 2.41 2.57
N ALA A 50 8.79 3.64 2.09
CA ALA A 50 10.09 4.31 2.03
C ALA A 50 10.74 4.40 3.41
N ILE A 51 10.01 4.90 4.41
CA ILE A 51 10.50 5.04 5.79
C ILE A 51 10.84 3.67 6.39
N THR A 52 10.00 2.66 6.16
CA THR A 52 10.24 1.30 6.66
C THR A 52 11.53 0.71 6.07
N ILE A 53 11.75 0.87 4.77
CA ILE A 53 12.97 0.40 4.09
C ILE A 53 14.20 1.12 4.62
N ILE A 54 14.12 2.45 4.82
CA ILE A 54 15.20 3.24 5.42
C ILE A 54 15.54 2.73 6.82
N GLY A 55 14.52 2.54 7.67
CA GLY A 55 14.69 2.00 9.02
C GLY A 55 15.34 0.63 9.02
N ASN A 56 14.88 -0.29 8.16
CA ASN A 56 15.45 -1.64 8.05
C ASN A 56 16.90 -1.63 7.59
N ASN A 57 17.26 -0.77 6.62
CA ASN A 57 18.66 -0.63 6.19
C ASN A 57 19.54 -0.06 7.29
N ALA A 58 19.04 0.91 8.08
CA ALA A 58 19.77 1.46 9.22
C ALA A 58 20.01 0.40 10.30
N VAL A 59 18.98 -0.39 10.64
CA VAL A 59 19.09 -1.50 11.61
C VAL A 59 20.01 -2.59 11.09
N ALA A 60 19.90 -2.98 9.82
CA ALA A 60 20.76 -3.97 9.21
C ALA A 60 22.22 -3.51 9.23
N ASN A 61 22.48 -2.25 8.90
CA ASN A 61 23.84 -1.71 8.93
C ASN A 61 24.40 -1.61 10.35
N TRP A 62 23.57 -1.26 11.33
CA TRP A 62 23.95 -1.34 12.74
C TRP A 62 24.32 -2.78 13.15
N ALA A 63 23.47 -3.74 12.79
CA ALA A 63 23.68 -5.16 13.11
C ALA A 63 24.93 -5.74 12.44
N THR A 64 25.28 -5.28 11.24
CA THR A 64 26.52 -5.67 10.55
C THR A 64 27.73 -4.82 10.94
N ARG A 65 27.61 -3.91 11.92
CA ARG A 65 28.69 -2.98 12.34
C ARG A 65 29.24 -2.16 11.17
N GLY A 66 28.39 -1.73 10.24
CA GLY A 66 28.78 -0.92 9.08
C GLY A 66 29.13 -1.72 7.82
N HIS A 67 29.17 -3.06 7.88
CA HIS A 67 29.56 -3.88 6.73
C HIS A 67 28.47 -4.02 5.65
N ALA A 68 27.26 -3.48 5.87
CA ALA A 68 26.17 -3.51 4.88
C ALA A 68 26.28 -2.39 3.82
N GLY A 69 27.49 -1.88 3.58
CA GLY A 69 27.77 -0.95 2.47
C GLY A 69 27.65 0.53 2.80
N TRP A 70 27.51 0.91 4.08
CA TRP A 70 27.79 2.29 4.50
C TRP A 70 29.31 2.50 4.56
N ASN A 71 29.90 2.69 3.38
CA ASN A 71 31.25 3.22 3.25
C ASN A 71 31.14 4.74 3.41
N TYR A 72 31.72 5.27 4.49
CA TYR A 72 31.93 6.71 4.68
C TYR A 72 33.22 7.16 4.00
#